data_AF-X0YAD1-F1
#
_entry.id   AF-X0YAD1-F1
#
_cell.length_a   1.000
_cell.length_b   1.000
_cell.length_c   1.000
_cell.angle_alpha   90.00
_cell.angle_beta   90.00
_cell.angle_gamma   90.00
#
_symmetry.space_group_name_H-M   'P 1'
#
loop_
_entity.id
_entity.type
_entity.pdbx_description
1 polymer ?
#
loop_
_entity_poly.entity_id
_entity_poly.type
_entity_poly.pdbx_seq_one_letter_code
_entity_poly.pdbx_strand_id
1 'polypeptide(L)'
;MTQLKKRAIWGLLIWGVALITAYIIFFLEGGPQTFLDNDTRVDLTRAVFTVGFISYFLMLILTRIKSDRKTLMKDERDELISKRAFSTGFYSLMSYVFFLCLALYAYYKVYLNGVDMPVGWVWLLGITTYFIGFVSHAIATLILYARMSGDGQS
;
A
#
# COMPACT_ATOMS: atom_id res chain seq x y z
N MET A 1 -5.72 19.51 -12.03
CA MET A 1 -5.04 18.72 -10.95
C MET A 1 -3.59 18.52 -11.33
N THR A 2 -2.66 18.55 -10.36
CA THR A 2 -1.25 18.22 -10.64
C THR A 2 -1.08 16.74 -10.94
N GLN A 3 -0.01 16.41 -11.68
CA GLN A 3 0.27 15.04 -12.10
C GLN A 3 0.54 14.15 -10.89
N LEU A 4 1.24 14.67 -9.89
CA LEU A 4 1.46 14.01 -8.60
C LEU A 4 0.12 13.67 -7.91
N LYS A 5 -0.81 14.64 -7.81
CA LYS A 5 -2.15 14.40 -7.24
C LYS A 5 -2.95 13.36 -8.02
N LYS A 6 -2.92 13.43 -9.36
CA LYS A 6 -3.61 12.45 -10.22
C LYS A 6 -3.05 11.04 -10.02
N ARG A 7 -1.71 10.89 -10.01
CA ARG A 7 -1.03 9.62 -9.75
C ARG A 7 -1.32 9.07 -8.35
N ALA A 8 -1.36 9.92 -7.34
CA ALA A 8 -1.69 9.50 -5.98
C ALA A 8 -3.13 8.99 -5.87
N ILE A 9 -4.12 9.65 -6.51
CA ILE A 9 -5.51 9.15 -6.53
C ILE A 9 -5.61 7.80 -7.22
N TRP A 10 -5.05 7.66 -8.43
CA TRP A 10 -5.11 6.40 -9.15
C TRP A 10 -4.32 5.29 -8.46
N GLY A 11 -3.15 5.61 -7.90
CA GLY A 11 -2.36 4.68 -7.09
C GLY A 11 -3.14 4.19 -5.87
N LEU A 12 -3.84 5.10 -5.17
CA LEU A 12 -4.69 4.75 -4.04
C LEU A 12 -5.85 3.84 -4.46
N LEU A 13 -6.50 4.12 -5.59
CA LEU A 13 -7.60 3.28 -6.09
C LEU A 13 -7.10 1.88 -6.48
N ILE A 14 -6.04 1.79 -7.28
CA ILE A 14 -5.50 0.51 -7.76
C ILE A 14 -5.03 -0.34 -6.59
N TRP A 15 -4.17 0.22 -5.73
CA TRP A 15 -3.58 -0.54 -4.63
C TRP A 15 -4.53 -0.73 -3.45
N GLY A 16 -5.47 0.20 -3.23
CA GLY A 16 -6.53 0.04 -2.24
C GLY A 16 -7.49 -1.10 -2.60
N VAL A 17 -7.93 -1.17 -3.86
CA VAL A 17 -8.77 -2.28 -4.34
C VAL A 17 -8.00 -3.59 -4.26
N ALA A 18 -6.76 -3.64 -4.75
CA ALA A 18 -5.93 -4.84 -4.67
C ALA A 18 -5.70 -5.31 -3.22
N LEU A 19 -5.46 -4.38 -2.29
CA LEU A 19 -5.32 -4.69 -0.86
C LEU A 19 -6.59 -5.33 -0.30
N ILE A 20 -7.77 -4.74 -0.57
CA ILE A 20 -9.05 -5.27 -0.10
C ILE A 20 -9.30 -6.65 -0.69
N THR A 21 -9.08 -6.83 -1.98
CA THR A 21 -9.25 -8.14 -2.65
C THR A 21 -8.30 -9.19 -2.08
N ALA A 22 -7.03 -8.86 -1.86
CA ALA A 22 -6.06 -9.76 -1.26
C ALA A 22 -6.46 -10.17 0.17
N TYR A 23 -6.97 -9.23 0.97
CA TYR A 23 -7.50 -9.52 2.30
C TYR A 23 -8.70 -10.48 2.26
N ILE A 24 -9.63 -10.28 1.33
CA ILE A 24 -10.78 -11.16 1.14
C ILE A 24 -10.30 -12.57 0.79
N ILE A 25 -9.44 -12.72 -0.23
CA ILE A 25 -8.89 -14.03 -0.64
C ILE A 25 -8.16 -14.71 0.52
N PHE A 26 -7.41 -13.94 1.32
CA PHE A 26 -6.67 -14.48 2.44
C PHE A 26 -7.57 -14.99 3.56
N PHE A 27 -8.68 -14.33 3.89
CA PHE A 27 -9.55 -14.75 5.00
C PHE A 27 -10.66 -15.73 4.61
N LEU A 28 -10.84 -16.01 3.31
CA LEU A 28 -11.75 -17.06 2.86
C LEU A 28 -11.29 -18.46 3.34
N GLU A 29 -12.25 -19.34 3.57
CA GLU A 29 -12.04 -20.79 3.80
C GLU A 29 -11.09 -21.17 4.95
N GLY A 30 -11.17 -20.48 6.10
CA GLY A 30 -10.37 -20.82 7.29
C GLY A 30 -9.09 -19.98 7.47
N GLY A 31 -8.88 -19.01 6.58
CA GLY A 31 -7.94 -17.93 6.79
C GLY A 31 -6.47 -18.38 6.79
N PRO A 32 -5.68 -17.99 7.82
CA PRO A 32 -4.22 -18.21 7.85
C PRO A 32 -3.82 -19.67 8.00
N GLN A 33 -4.71 -20.53 8.50
CA GLN A 33 -4.43 -21.96 8.70
C GLN A 33 -4.39 -22.72 7.38
N THR A 34 -5.30 -22.38 6.47
CA THR A 34 -5.54 -23.13 5.23
C THR A 34 -5.04 -22.41 3.97
N PHE A 35 -4.42 -21.23 4.12
CA PHE A 35 -4.05 -20.37 2.97
C PHE A 35 -3.12 -21.07 1.97
N LEU A 36 -2.24 -21.94 2.47
CA LEU A 36 -1.29 -22.67 1.64
C LEU A 36 -1.79 -24.04 1.18
N ASP A 37 -2.93 -24.50 1.70
CA ASP A 37 -3.47 -25.82 1.37
C ASP A 37 -4.20 -25.82 0.01
N ASN A 38 -4.59 -24.63 -0.47
CA ASN A 38 -5.33 -24.46 -1.72
C ASN A 38 -4.53 -23.59 -2.70
N ASP A 39 -3.96 -24.25 -3.72
CA ASP A 39 -3.24 -23.59 -4.82
C ASP A 39 -4.05 -22.45 -5.45
N THR A 40 -5.39 -22.58 -5.50
CA THR A 40 -6.29 -21.58 -6.09
C THR A 40 -6.21 -20.23 -5.38
N ARG A 41 -6.12 -20.19 -4.04
CA ARG A 41 -6.07 -18.92 -3.29
C ARG A 41 -4.73 -18.23 -3.49
N VAL A 42 -3.66 -19.01 -3.55
CA VAL A 42 -2.32 -18.51 -3.87
C VAL A 42 -2.31 -17.95 -5.29
N ASP A 43 -2.89 -18.65 -6.26
CA ASP A 43 -2.97 -18.22 -7.66
C ASP A 43 -3.85 -16.99 -7.86
N LEU A 44 -4.99 -16.90 -7.17
CA LEU A 44 -5.82 -15.70 -7.17
C LEU A 44 -5.06 -14.50 -6.59
N THR A 45 -4.32 -14.71 -5.51
CA THR A 45 -3.49 -13.64 -4.92
C THR A 45 -2.41 -13.19 -5.90
N ARG A 46 -1.73 -14.12 -6.58
CA ARG A 46 -0.78 -13.81 -7.66
C ARG A 46 -1.43 -13.00 -8.78
N ALA A 47 -2.64 -13.39 -9.22
CA ALA A 47 -3.38 -12.68 -10.25
C ALA A 47 -3.71 -11.24 -9.82
N VAL A 48 -4.12 -11.02 -8.56
CA VAL A 48 -4.35 -9.67 -8.01
C VAL A 48 -3.09 -8.83 -8.07
N PHE A 49 -1.93 -9.39 -7.71
CA PHE A 49 -0.65 -8.68 -7.84
C PHE A 49 -0.35 -8.33 -9.30
N THR A 50 -0.44 -9.29 -10.21
CA THR A 50 -0.14 -9.10 -11.63
C THR A 50 -1.04 -8.03 -12.24
N VAL A 51 -2.35 -8.09 -12.00
CA VAL A 51 -3.32 -7.10 -12.49
C VAL A 51 -3.07 -5.73 -11.85
N GLY A 52 -2.75 -5.68 -10.55
CA GLY A 52 -2.39 -4.45 -9.84
C GLY A 52 -1.16 -3.78 -10.47
N PHE A 53 -0.10 -4.54 -10.73
CA PHE A 53 1.11 -4.05 -11.39
C PHE A 53 0.81 -3.56 -12.81
N ILE A 54 0.14 -4.35 -13.64
CA ILE A 54 -0.19 -3.95 -15.02
C ILE A 54 -0.99 -2.64 -15.00
N SER A 55 -2.00 -2.54 -14.15
CA SER A 55 -2.83 -1.34 -14.01
C SER A 55 -2.01 -0.13 -13.56
N TYR A 56 -1.10 -0.32 -12.60
CA TYR A 56 -0.22 0.73 -12.10
C TYR A 56 0.78 1.21 -13.16
N PHE A 57 1.42 0.29 -13.90
CA PHE A 57 2.33 0.64 -14.99
C PHE A 57 1.61 1.36 -16.13
N LEU A 58 0.44 0.88 -16.54
CA LEU A 58 -0.40 1.56 -17.52
C LEU A 58 -0.73 2.99 -17.07
N MET A 59 -1.11 3.16 -15.80
CA MET A 59 -1.35 4.48 -15.22
C MET A 59 -0.10 5.39 -15.29
N LEU A 60 1.09 4.89 -14.99
CA LEU A 60 2.33 5.67 -15.07
C LEU A 60 2.65 6.12 -16.50
N ILE A 61 2.46 5.23 -17.47
CA ILE A 61 2.67 5.51 -18.90
C ILE A 61 1.68 6.57 -19.38
N LEU A 62 0.38 6.37 -19.10
CA LEU A 62 -0.70 7.27 -19.53
C LEU A 62 -0.62 8.66 -18.88
N THR A 63 -0.02 8.77 -17.70
CA THR A 63 0.12 10.04 -16.99
C THR A 63 1.44 10.77 -17.27
N ARG A 64 2.29 10.29 -18.18
CA ARG A 64 3.58 10.92 -18.52
C ARG A 64 3.35 12.15 -19.41
N ILE A 65 3.73 13.34 -18.94
CA ILE A 65 3.68 14.61 -19.70
C ILE A 65 5.12 15.10 -19.95
N LYS A 66 5.37 15.70 -21.12
CA LYS A 66 6.67 16.28 -21.52
C LYS A 66 6.90 17.61 -20.76
N SER A 67 8.04 17.74 -20.11
CA SER A 67 8.37 18.88 -19.22
C SER A 67 8.50 20.21 -20.01
N ASP A 68 7.89 21.29 -19.52
CA ASP A 68 7.96 22.65 -20.07
C ASP A 68 8.15 23.65 -18.92
N ARG A 69 9.01 24.67 -19.03
CA ARG A 69 9.59 25.48 -17.92
C ARG A 69 8.70 25.83 -16.72
N LYS A 70 7.38 26.04 -16.87
CA LYS A 70 6.44 26.18 -15.73
C LYS A 70 6.32 24.91 -14.85
N THR A 71 6.78 23.76 -15.33
CA THR A 71 6.88 22.50 -14.58
C THR A 71 8.03 22.51 -13.59
N LEU A 72 9.09 23.31 -13.77
CA LEU A 72 10.29 23.28 -12.90
C LEU A 72 9.99 23.73 -11.45
N MET A 73 9.33 24.88 -11.24
CA MET A 73 8.94 25.31 -9.88
C MET A 73 7.92 24.36 -9.23
N LYS A 74 7.07 23.73 -10.04
CA LYS A 74 6.13 22.72 -9.55
C LYS A 74 6.85 21.43 -9.17
N ASP A 75 7.96 21.10 -9.84
CA ASP A 75 8.79 19.93 -9.59
C ASP A 75 9.43 19.99 -8.20
N GLU A 76 9.98 21.14 -7.78
CA GLU A 76 10.60 21.27 -6.45
C GLU A 76 9.58 21.06 -5.31
N ARG A 77 8.37 21.63 -5.46
CA ARG A 77 7.29 21.44 -4.47
C ARG A 77 6.79 20.00 -4.47
N ASP A 78 6.59 19.40 -5.65
CA ASP A 78 6.16 18.02 -5.80
C ASP A 78 7.25 17.05 -5.25
N GLU A 79 8.53 17.38 -5.37
CA GLU A 79 9.66 16.62 -4.80
C GLU A 79 9.66 16.67 -3.27
N LEU A 80 9.47 17.85 -2.67
CA LEU A 80 9.36 17.99 -1.21
C LEU A 80 8.15 17.21 -0.65
N ILE A 81 7.01 17.27 -1.33
CA ILE A 81 5.82 16.48 -0.99
C ILE A 81 6.14 14.99 -1.05
N SER A 82 6.76 14.55 -2.14
CA SER A 82 7.11 13.14 -2.36
C SER A 82 8.06 12.62 -1.29
N LYS A 83 9.12 13.36 -0.94
CA LYS A 83 10.06 12.99 0.13
C LYS A 83 9.36 12.84 1.48
N ARG A 84 8.53 13.81 1.88
CA ARG A 84 7.77 13.73 3.13
C ARG A 84 6.77 12.57 3.12
N ALA A 85 6.04 12.38 2.03
CA ALA A 85 5.10 11.29 1.86
C ALA A 85 5.80 9.92 1.90
N PHE A 86 7.01 9.81 1.39
CA PHE A 86 7.83 8.60 1.48
C PHE A 86 8.18 8.29 2.94
N SER A 87 8.68 9.26 3.70
CA SER A 87 8.97 9.08 5.13
C SER A 87 7.72 8.68 5.90
N THR A 88 6.58 9.36 5.69
CA THR A 88 5.31 9.01 6.35
C THR A 88 4.85 7.60 5.99
N GLY A 89 4.93 7.23 4.70
CA GLY A 89 4.60 5.88 4.24
C GLY A 89 5.48 4.80 4.88
N PHE A 90 6.79 5.06 4.97
CA PHE A 90 7.74 4.17 5.62
C PHE A 90 7.44 3.98 7.11
N TYR A 91 7.22 5.07 7.86
CA TYR A 91 6.89 4.96 9.29
C TYR A 91 5.56 4.24 9.51
N SER A 92 4.54 4.52 8.68
CA SER A 92 3.25 3.82 8.73
C SER A 92 3.42 2.31 8.50
N LEU A 93 4.23 1.92 7.51
CA LEU A 93 4.55 0.54 7.22
C LEU A 93 5.28 -0.13 8.39
N MET A 94 6.31 0.52 8.94
CA MET A 94 7.06 -0.01 10.08
C MET A 94 6.18 -0.20 11.32
N SER A 95 5.34 0.78 11.64
CA SER A 95 4.37 0.67 12.72
C SER A 95 3.40 -0.49 12.49
N TYR A 96 2.86 -0.63 11.28
CA TYR A 96 1.97 -1.73 10.93
C TYR A 96 2.64 -3.09 11.17
N VAL A 97 3.84 -3.30 10.63
CA VAL A 97 4.57 -4.57 10.79
C VAL A 97 4.85 -4.84 12.26
N PHE A 98 5.33 -3.83 12.99
CA PHE A 98 5.67 -3.96 14.40
C PHE A 98 4.46 -4.40 15.24
N PHE A 99 3.33 -3.69 15.13
CA PHE A 99 2.14 -4.00 15.91
C PHE A 99 1.51 -5.32 15.49
N LEU A 100 1.51 -5.67 14.21
CA LEU A 100 0.99 -6.95 13.75
C LEU A 100 1.84 -8.12 14.27
N CYS A 101 3.16 -8.03 14.20
CA CYS A 101 4.06 -9.04 14.75
C CYS A 101 3.85 -9.20 16.27
N LEU A 102 3.73 -8.09 17.00
CA LEU A 102 3.48 -8.11 18.43
C LEU A 102 2.14 -8.75 18.75
N ALA A 103 1.09 -8.41 18.00
CA ALA A 103 -0.24 -9.00 18.17
C ALA A 103 -0.26 -10.50 17.88
N LEU A 104 0.39 -10.95 16.80
CA LEU A 104 0.51 -12.36 16.45
C LEU A 104 1.29 -13.13 17.51
N TYR A 105 2.41 -12.58 17.99
CA TYR A 105 3.18 -13.18 19.07
C TYR A 105 2.35 -13.28 20.36
N ALA A 106 1.69 -12.20 20.78
CA ALA A 106 0.84 -12.20 21.97
C ALA A 106 -0.30 -13.22 21.83
N TYR A 107 -0.92 -13.32 20.65
CA TYR A 107 -2.03 -14.25 20.44
C TYR A 107 -1.57 -15.72 20.46
N TYR A 108 -0.57 -16.09 19.66
CA TYR A 108 -0.16 -17.49 19.56
C TYR A 108 0.69 -17.96 20.73
N LYS A 109 1.64 -17.13 21.19
CA LYS A 109 2.57 -17.53 22.25
C LYS A 109 1.97 -17.36 23.64
N VAL A 110 1.29 -16.24 23.89
CA VAL A 110 0.78 -15.91 25.23
C VAL A 110 -0.65 -16.41 25.42
N TYR A 111 -1.57 -16.05 24.53
CA TYR A 111 -2.99 -16.37 24.71
C TYR A 111 -3.32 -17.84 24.40
N LEU A 112 -2.79 -18.37 23.30
CA LEU A 112 -2.98 -19.78 22.93
C LEU A 112 -1.95 -20.73 23.61
N ASN A 113 -1.20 -20.27 24.60
CA ASN A 113 -0.26 -21.09 25.37
C ASN A 113 0.83 -21.79 24.53
N GLY A 114 1.35 -21.11 23.51
CA GLY A 114 2.49 -21.61 22.73
C GLY A 114 2.11 -22.52 21.56
N VAL A 115 0.88 -22.41 21.05
CA VAL A 115 0.50 -22.97 19.76
C VAL A 115 1.33 -22.34 18.65
N ASP A 116 1.75 -23.15 17.69
CA ASP A 116 2.52 -22.69 16.55
C ASP A 116 1.72 -21.72 15.67
N MET A 117 2.38 -20.64 15.26
CA MET A 117 1.77 -19.64 14.38
C MET A 117 1.71 -20.20 12.94
N PRO A 118 0.53 -20.18 12.30
CA PRO A 118 0.38 -20.60 10.92
C PRO A 118 1.24 -19.77 9.97
N VAL A 119 1.90 -20.46 9.03
CA VAL A 119 2.78 -19.83 8.02
C VAL A 119 2.00 -18.84 7.14
N GLY A 120 0.68 -19.02 6.98
CA GLY A 120 -0.18 -18.07 6.28
C GLY A 120 -0.08 -16.63 6.79
N TRP A 121 0.15 -16.41 8.09
CA TRP A 121 0.35 -15.05 8.61
C TRP A 121 1.60 -14.36 8.07
N VAL A 122 2.67 -15.13 7.83
CA VAL A 122 3.91 -14.62 7.23
C VAL A 122 3.66 -14.22 5.78
N TRP A 123 2.87 -15.01 5.05
CA TRP A 123 2.42 -14.68 3.70
C TRP A 123 1.58 -13.41 3.67
N LEU A 124 0.58 -13.30 4.56
CA LEU A 124 -0.23 -12.09 4.66
C LEU A 124 0.65 -10.88 4.92
N LEU A 125 1.59 -10.96 5.86
CA LEU A 125 2.50 -9.87 6.19
C LEU A 125 3.33 -9.45 4.96
N GLY A 126 3.92 -10.41 4.24
CA GLY A 126 4.66 -10.11 2.99
C GLY A 126 3.78 -9.45 1.92
N ILE A 127 2.55 -9.90 1.77
CA ILE A 127 1.59 -9.38 0.80
C ILE A 127 1.14 -7.95 1.17
N THR A 128 0.69 -7.75 2.40
CA THR A 128 0.08 -6.48 2.84
C THR A 128 1.11 -5.40 3.05
N THR A 129 2.35 -5.73 3.43
CA THR A 129 3.44 -4.74 3.55
C THR A 129 3.70 -4.01 2.25
N TYR A 130 3.68 -4.73 1.13
CA TYR A 130 3.79 -4.13 -0.20
C TYR A 130 2.68 -3.10 -0.42
N PHE A 131 1.42 -3.51 -0.28
CA PHE A 131 0.27 -2.64 -0.53
C PHE A 131 0.19 -1.45 0.42
N ILE A 132 0.46 -1.65 1.72
CA ILE A 132 0.43 -0.59 2.73
C ILE A 132 1.48 0.48 2.42
N GLY A 133 2.66 0.11 1.93
CA GLY A 133 3.65 1.09 1.48
C GLY A 133 3.09 2.02 0.40
N PHE A 134 2.48 1.46 -0.65
CA PHE A 134 1.89 2.26 -1.74
C PHE A 134 0.67 3.07 -1.31
N VAL A 135 -0.23 2.46 -0.54
CA VAL A 135 -1.46 3.12 -0.04
C VAL A 135 -1.12 4.25 0.91
N SER A 136 -0.25 4.03 1.90
CA SER A 136 0.16 5.05 2.87
C SER A 136 0.91 6.20 2.19
N HIS A 137 1.79 5.91 1.22
CA HIS A 137 2.44 6.95 0.44
C HIS A 137 1.45 7.80 -0.38
N ALA A 138 0.48 7.15 -1.03
CA ALA A 138 -0.56 7.83 -1.81
C ALA A 138 -1.44 8.72 -0.91
N ILE A 139 -1.88 8.21 0.25
CA ILE A 139 -2.66 8.97 1.23
C ILE A 139 -1.86 10.16 1.74
N ALA A 140 -0.61 9.95 2.17
CA ALA A 140 0.25 11.01 2.68
C ALA A 140 0.47 12.11 1.63
N THR A 141 0.68 11.72 0.36
CA THR A 141 0.79 12.66 -0.76
C THR A 141 -0.47 13.51 -0.91
N LEU A 142 -1.66 12.90 -0.84
CA LEU A 142 -2.93 13.64 -0.96
C LEU A 142 -3.17 14.59 0.21
N ILE A 143 -2.88 14.17 1.45
CA ILE A 143 -3.02 14.99 2.66
C ILE A 143 -2.07 16.18 2.61
N LEU A 144 -0.80 15.96 2.29
CA LEU A 144 0.21 17.02 2.18
C LEU A 144 -0.15 18.00 1.05
N TYR A 145 -0.62 17.49 -0.08
CA TYR A 145 -1.07 18.34 -1.18
C TYR A 145 -2.29 19.19 -0.81
N ALA A 146 -3.23 18.67 -0.02
CA ALA A 146 -4.37 19.43 0.47
C ALA A 146 -3.96 20.53 1.46
N ARG A 147 -3.08 20.23 2.41
CA ARG A 147 -2.59 21.20 3.41
C ARG A 147 -1.82 22.36 2.76
N MET A 148 -0.82 22.06 1.92
CA MET A 148 0.00 23.08 1.24
C MET A 148 -0.74 23.86 0.14
N SER A 149 -1.93 23.40 -0.27
CA SER A 149 -2.79 24.17 -1.18
C SER A 149 -3.69 25.16 -0.43
N GLY A 150 -3.93 24.96 0.87
CA GLY A 150 -4.69 25.88 1.73
C GLY A 150 -3.84 27.03 2.26
N ASP A 151 -2.56 26.77 2.57
CA ASP A 151 -1.61 27.77 3.11
C ASP A 151 -1.15 28.82 2.08
N GLY A 152 -1.63 28.76 0.83
CA GLY A 152 -1.34 29.72 -0.24
C GLY A 152 -2.43 30.75 -0.50
N GLN A 153 -3.47 30.82 0.34
CA GLN A 153 -4.58 31.78 0.25
C GLN A 153 -4.72 32.67 1.50
N SER A 154 -3.63 32.93 2.23
CA SER A 154 -3.59 33.94 3.30
C SER A 154 -2.65 35.08 2.94
#